data_AF-A0A453D5V4-F1
#
_entry.id   AF-A0A453D5V4-F1
#
_cell.length_a   1.000
_cell.length_b   1.000
_cell.length_c   1.000
_cell.angle_alpha   90.00
_cell.angle_beta   90.00
_cell.angle_gamma   90.00
#
_symmetry.space_group_name_H-M   'P 1'
#
loop_
_entity.id
_entity.type
_entity.pdbx_description
1 polymer ?
#
loop_
_entity_poly.entity_id
_entity_poly.type
_entity_poly.pdbx_seq_one_letter_code
_entity_poly.pdbx_strand_id
1 'polypeptide(L)'
;NGVSMLQDFKFEEFDALKRCYPHGFHGVDRFGRPLYIERIGSVDLSKLMQVTSIDRYIKYHISEQEKTLSLRYPACSLAAKKHISSTTAILDVKGLRVVA
;
A
#
# COMPACT_ATOMS: atom_id res chain seq x y z
N ASN A 1 -8.15 -7.41 22.41
CA ASN A 1 -6.69 -7.59 22.61
C ASN A 1 -5.99 -7.46 21.26
N GLY A 2 -5.92 -6.24 20.73
CA GLY A 2 -5.39 -5.98 19.39
C GLY A 2 -3.89 -5.69 19.46
N VAL A 3 -3.08 -6.67 19.09
CA VAL A 3 -1.64 -6.49 18.93
C VAL A 3 -1.43 -5.68 17.65
N SER A 4 -0.89 -4.45 17.74
CA SER A 4 -0.60 -3.64 16.56
C SER A 4 0.54 -4.28 15.78
N MET A 5 0.31 -4.55 14.49
CA MET A 5 1.33 -5.13 13.62
C MET A 5 2.49 -4.17 13.32
N LEU A 6 2.36 -2.89 13.65
CA LEU A 6 3.42 -1.90 13.46
C LEU A 6 4.73 -2.24 14.17
N GLN A 7 4.65 -2.88 15.33
CA GLN A 7 5.83 -3.20 16.14
C GLN A 7 6.31 -4.63 15.93
N ASP A 8 5.39 -5.56 15.70
CA ASP A 8 5.70 -7.00 15.75
C ASP A 8 5.88 -7.66 14.37
N PHE A 9 5.38 -7.04 13.30
CA PHE A 9 5.44 -7.64 11.96
C PHE A 9 6.55 -7.01 11.11
N LYS A 10 7.55 -7.84 10.78
CA LYS A 10 8.60 -7.50 9.80
C LYS A 10 8.34 -8.19 8.47
N PHE A 11 8.25 -7.39 7.42
CA PHE A 11 8.08 -7.85 6.04
C PHE A 11 9.41 -7.77 5.30
N GLU A 12 10.25 -8.78 5.48
CA GLU A 12 11.64 -8.82 5.01
C GLU A 12 11.73 -8.91 3.48
N GLU A 13 10.72 -9.48 2.84
CA GLU A 13 10.62 -9.64 1.40
C GLU A 13 10.10 -8.38 0.66
N PHE A 14 9.96 -7.24 1.34
CA PHE A 14 9.41 -6.00 0.79
C PHE A 14 10.07 -5.56 -0.52
N ASP A 15 11.41 -5.54 -0.57
CA ASP A 15 12.13 -5.09 -1.77
C ASP A 15 11.90 -6.03 -2.96
N ALA A 16 11.80 -7.34 -2.69
CA ALA A 16 11.47 -8.34 -3.71
C ALA A 16 10.03 -8.17 -4.19
N LEU A 17 9.09 -7.93 -3.26
CA LEU A 17 7.69 -7.63 -3.57
C LEU A 17 7.57 -6.40 -4.47
N LYS A 18 8.28 -5.30 -4.17
CA LYS A 18 8.20 -4.07 -4.98
C LYS A 18 8.70 -4.24 -6.41
N ARG A 19 9.64 -5.17 -6.64
CA ARG A 19 10.13 -5.49 -7.99
C ARG A 19 9.10 -6.25 -8.84
N CYS A 20 8.33 -7.15 -8.24
CA CYS A 20 7.30 -7.91 -8.98
C CYS A 20 5.92 -7.25 -8.95
N TYR A 21 5.63 -6.41 -7.97
CA TYR A 21 4.38 -5.67 -7.86
C TYR A 21 4.63 -4.24 -7.38
N PRO A 22 4.94 -3.29 -8.29
CA PRO A 22 5.21 -1.91 -7.90
C PRO A 22 3.96 -1.20 -7.36
N HIS A 23 4.02 -0.75 -6.11
CA HIS A 23 2.96 0.02 -5.46
C HIS A 23 3.52 0.90 -4.34
N GLY A 24 2.78 1.90 -3.86
CA GLY A 24 3.18 2.69 -2.70
C GLY A 24 2.57 4.09 -2.64
N PHE A 25 2.82 4.79 -1.54
CA PHE A 25 2.40 6.18 -1.36
C PHE A 25 3.42 7.16 -1.95
N HIS A 26 2.95 8.25 -2.56
CA HIS A 26 3.77 9.27 -3.19
C HIS A 26 3.12 10.67 -3.06
N GLY A 27 3.39 11.36 -1.95
CA GLY A 27 2.87 12.71 -1.69
C GLY A 27 1.37 12.74 -1.39
N VAL A 28 0.72 13.84 -1.75
CA VAL A 28 -0.71 14.09 -1.52
C VAL A 28 -1.37 14.65 -2.78
N ASP A 29 -2.68 14.48 -2.89
CA ASP A 29 -3.46 15.14 -3.94
C ASP A 29 -3.75 16.62 -3.63
N ARG A 30 -4.42 17.31 -4.55
CA ARG A 30 -4.80 18.73 -4.39
C ARG A 30 -5.70 19.02 -3.18
N PHE A 31 -6.28 17.99 -2.56
CA PHE A 31 -7.12 18.11 -1.38
C PHE A 31 -6.40 17.68 -0.10
N GLY A 32 -5.11 17.33 -0.17
CA GLY A 32 -4.30 16.91 0.98
C GLY A 32 -4.50 15.44 1.37
N ARG A 33 -5.18 14.63 0.55
CA ARG A 33 -5.32 13.18 0.81
C ARG A 33 -4.02 12.47 0.40
N PRO A 34 -3.51 11.49 1.18
CA PRO A 34 -2.39 10.66 0.74
C PRO A 34 -2.64 10.11 -0.65
N LEU A 35 -1.63 10.17 -1.52
CA LEU A 35 -1.69 9.62 -2.86
C LEU A 35 -1.05 8.23 -2.87
N TYR A 36 -1.84 7.20 -3.13
CA TYR A 36 -1.39 5.82 -3.30
C TYR A 36 -1.41 5.44 -4.78
N ILE A 37 -0.35 4.79 -5.26
CA ILE A 37 -0.19 4.38 -6.65
C ILE A 37 0.08 2.88 -6.67
N GLU A 38 -0.69 2.16 -7.49
CA GLU A 38 -0.56 0.70 -7.64
C GLU A 38 -0.55 0.34 -9.12
N ARG A 39 0.53 -0.31 -9.57
CA ARG A 39 0.74 -0.65 -10.98
C ARG A 39 0.32 -2.09 -11.27
N ILE A 40 -0.99 -2.32 -11.21
CA ILE A 40 -1.63 -3.63 -11.39
C ILE A 40 -1.24 -4.26 -12.73
N GLY A 41 -1.25 -3.50 -13.82
CA GLY A 41 -0.93 -4.04 -15.14
C GLY A 41 0.54 -4.44 -15.34
N SER A 42 1.42 -4.09 -14.39
CA SER A 42 2.84 -4.48 -14.37
C SER A 42 3.15 -5.60 -13.37
N VAL A 43 2.13 -6.22 -12.77
CA VAL A 43 2.34 -7.28 -11.77
C VAL A 43 2.84 -8.57 -12.41
N ASP A 44 3.88 -9.16 -11.82
CA ASP A 44 4.32 -10.52 -12.11
C ASP A 44 3.78 -11.46 -11.02
N LEU A 45 2.58 -12.01 -11.25
CA LEU A 45 1.91 -12.90 -10.30
C LEU A 45 2.71 -14.17 -10.01
N SER A 46 3.45 -14.69 -11.00
CA SER A 46 4.27 -15.89 -10.81
C SER A 46 5.37 -15.63 -9.80
N LYS A 47 6.10 -14.51 -9.96
CA LYS A 47 7.12 -14.10 -8.98
C LYS A 47 6.52 -13.70 -7.64
N LEU A 48 5.37 -13.02 -7.63
CA LEU A 48 4.69 -12.65 -6.39
C LEU A 48 4.43 -13.87 -5.50
N MET A 49 3.90 -14.94 -6.09
CA MET A 49 3.62 -16.20 -5.39
C MET A 49 4.89 -16.97 -4.96
N GLN A 50 6.05 -16.66 -5.53
CA GLN A 50 7.35 -17.20 -5.11
C GLN A 50 8.01 -16.35 -4.00
N VAL A 51 7.76 -15.04 -3.99
CA VAL A 51 8.40 -14.08 -3.08
C VAL A 51 7.75 -14.08 -1.70
N THR A 52 6.42 -14.21 -1.62
CA THR A 52 5.67 -14.14 -0.36
C THR A 52 4.57 -15.18 -0.32
N SER A 53 4.10 -15.51 0.88
CA SER A 53 2.81 -16.18 1.06
C SER A 53 1.66 -15.16 1.10
N ILE A 54 0.43 -15.65 0.83
CA ILE A 54 -0.79 -14.84 0.95
C ILE A 54 -0.97 -14.30 2.36
N ASP A 55 -0.75 -15.13 3.40
CA ASP A 55 -0.87 -14.71 4.81
C ASP A 55 0.10 -13.56 5.15
N ARG A 56 1.37 -13.68 4.73
CA ARG A 56 2.35 -12.62 4.97
C ARG A 56 2.04 -11.36 4.17
N TYR A 57 1.58 -11.49 2.93
CA TYR A 57 1.16 -10.36 2.11
C TYR A 57 -0.04 -9.62 2.72
N ILE A 58 -1.02 -10.34 3.27
CA ILE A 58 -2.16 -9.77 3.99
C ILE A 58 -1.68 -9.02 5.23
N LYS A 59 -0.80 -9.61 6.06
CA LYS A 59 -0.24 -8.94 7.25
C LYS A 59 0.53 -7.67 6.89
N TYR A 60 1.28 -7.69 5.78
CA TYR A 60 1.92 -6.50 5.23
C TYR A 60 0.91 -5.41 4.85
N HIS A 61 -0.17 -5.77 4.15
CA HIS A 61 -1.22 -4.81 3.80
C HIS A 61 -1.89 -4.21 5.03
N ILE A 62 -2.19 -5.02 6.04
CA ILE A 62 -2.79 -4.50 7.26
C ILE A 62 -1.80 -3.59 8.00
N SER A 63 -0.51 -3.94 8.05
CA SER A 63 0.54 -3.06 8.62
C SER A 63 0.61 -1.70 7.88
N GLU A 64 0.53 -1.69 6.55
CA GLU A 64 0.49 -0.43 5.78
C GLU A 64 -0.80 0.37 6.02
N GLN A 65 -1.92 -0.29 6.26
CA GLN A 65 -3.18 0.37 6.65
C GLN A 65 -3.08 0.98 8.07
N GLU A 66 -2.48 0.27 9.03
CA GLU A 66 -2.21 0.80 10.36
C GLU A 66 -1.29 2.02 10.31
N LYS A 67 -0.23 2.00 9.48
CA LYS A 67 0.63 3.18 9.23
C LYS A 67 -0.14 4.33 8.62
N THR A 68 -1.08 4.03 7.72
CA THR A 68 -1.91 5.06 7.08
C THR A 68 -2.80 5.74 8.12
N LEU A 69 -3.47 4.97 8.97
CA LEU A 69 -4.34 5.48 10.02
C LEU A 69 -3.58 6.26 11.10
N SER A 70 -2.43 5.73 11.56
CA SER A 70 -1.68 6.29 12.69
C SER A 70 -0.67 7.36 12.33
N LEU A 71 -0.15 7.38 11.10
CA LEU A 71 0.91 8.30 10.67
C LEU A 71 0.48 9.19 9.50
N ARG A 72 0.00 8.59 8.40
CA ARG A 72 -0.27 9.36 7.16
C ARG A 72 -1.46 10.29 7.30
N TYR A 73 -2.58 9.82 7.84
CA TYR A 73 -3.77 10.64 8.04
C TYR A 73 -3.55 11.80 9.03
N PRO A 74 -2.90 11.61 10.19
CA PRO A 74 -2.54 12.72 11.06
C PRO A 74 -1.61 13.73 10.40
N ALA A 75 -0.55 13.27 9.72
CA ALA A 75 0.39 14.15 9.04
C ALA A 75 -0.30 14.97 7.93
N CYS A 76 -1.15 14.33 7.14
CA CYS A 76 -1.91 14.99 6.08
C CYS A 76 -2.96 15.96 6.65
N SER A 77 -3.63 15.59 7.75
CA SER A 77 -4.60 16.47 8.41
C SER A 77 -3.95 17.75 8.94
N LEU A 78 -2.78 17.61 9.57
CA LEU A 78 -1.98 18.74 10.06
C LEU A 78 -1.55 19.65 8.90
N ALA A 79 -0.99 19.08 7.83
CA ALA A 79 -0.53 19.84 6.67
C ALA A 79 -1.68 20.56 5.93
N ALA A 80 -2.84 19.90 5.79
CA ALA A 80 -4.00 20.44 5.08
C ALA A 80 -4.91 21.34 5.95
N LYS A 81 -4.64 21.46 7.24
CA LYS A 81 -5.47 22.19 8.23
C LYS A 81 -6.94 21.77 8.22
N LYS A 82 -7.20 20.49 7.99
CA LYS A 82 -8.55 19.90 7.97
C LYS A 82 -8.48 18.40 8.24
N HIS A 83 -9.61 17.80 8.57
CA HIS A 83 -9.65 16.35 8.80
C HIS A 83 -9.44 15.57 7.48
N ILE A 84 -8.40 14.73 7.45
CA ILE A 84 -8.13 13.79 6.37
C ILE A 84 -8.28 12.37 6.91
N SER A 85 -9.22 11.63 6.33
CA SER A 85 -9.52 10.22 6.67
C SER A 85 -9.70 9.35 5.43
N SER A 86 -9.29 9.85 4.27
CA SER A 86 -9.36 9.13 2.99
C SER A 86 -8.05 9.26 2.22
N THR A 87 -7.80 8.27 1.37
CA THR A 87 -6.65 8.17 0.47
C THR A 87 -7.15 8.29 -0.97
N THR A 88 -6.39 8.94 -1.83
CA THR A 88 -6.61 8.90 -3.28
C THR A 88 -5.76 7.78 -3.86
N ALA A 89 -6.38 6.81 -4.53
CA ALA A 89 -5.68 5.70 -5.17
C ALA A 89 -5.66 5.87 -6.71
N ILE A 90 -4.49 5.69 -7.31
CA ILE A 90 -4.30 5.55 -8.76
C ILE A 90 -3.98 4.10 -9.04
N LEU A 91 -4.86 3.43 -9.78
CA LEU A 91 -4.69 2.04 -10.22
C LEU A 91 -4.30 2.03 -11.69
N ASP A 92 -3.02 1.80 -11.98
CA ASP A 92 -2.51 1.68 -13.35
C ASP A 92 -2.73 0.25 -13.87
N VAL A 93 -3.72 0.11 -14.73
CA VAL A 93 -4.13 -1.16 -15.35
C VAL A 93 -3.49 -1.38 -16.72
N LYS A 94 -2.53 -0.55 -17.15
CA LYS A 94 -1.87 -0.71 -18.44
C LYS A 94 -1.15 -2.06 -18.53
N GLY A 95 -1.53 -2.88 -19.50
CA GLY A 95 -0.94 -4.22 -19.71
C GLY A 95 -1.68 -5.34 -18.99
N LEU A 96 -2.69 -5.02 -18.17
CA LEU A 96 -3.55 -6.03 -17.56
C LEU A 96 -4.33 -6.78 -18.65
N ARG A 97 -4.30 -8.11 -18.60
CA ARG A 97 -5.05 -8.98 -19.49
C ARG A 97 -6.19 -9.63 -18.72
N VAL A 98 -7.42 -9.47 -19.21
CA VAL A 98 -8.57 -10.22 -18.72
C VAL A 98 -8.60 -11.54 -19.48
N VAL A 99 -8.69 -12.66 -18.75
CA VAL A 99 -8.93 -13.97 -19.36
C VAL A 99 -10.44 -14.05 -19.59
N ALA A 100 -10.85 -14.18 -20.85
CA ALA A 100 -12.25 -14.40 -21.24
C ALA A 100 -12.56 -15.90 -21.27
#